data_AF-A0A845XL93-F1
#
_entry.id   AF-A0A845XL93-F1
#
_cell.length_a   1.000
_cell.length_b   1.000
_cell.length_c   1.000
_cell.angle_alpha   90.00
_cell.angle_beta   90.00
_cell.angle_gamma   90.00
#
_symmetry.space_group_name_H-M   'P 1'
#
loop_
_entity.id
_entity.type
_entity.pdbx_description
1 polymer ?
#
loop_
_entity_poly.entity_id
_entity_poly.type
_entity_poly.pdbx_seq_one_letter_code
_entity_poly.pdbx_strand_id
1 'polypeptide(L)'
;MATAPDPLTSADHNELDSLVTTLELSSGTTIIFAIAPESGPKHPVVEQFTSVVNQEAFSEEGFQVRNFFYSQDSLINFLYGLNPLDQETSVNTPAPSRPLIMAFGIDQLEIPRRINELKRLNVGRESLFERDMVLMFWLNKPQFLDEFR
;
A
#
# COMPACT_ATOMS: atom_id res chain seq x y z
N MET A 1 35.53 -6.20 7.40
CA MET A 1 34.51 -5.46 6.64
C MET A 1 33.51 -4.94 7.64
N ALA A 2 33.41 -3.62 7.83
CA ALA A 2 32.41 -3.04 8.72
C ALA A 2 31.05 -3.17 8.00
N THR A 3 30.21 -4.07 8.47
CA THR A 3 28.79 -4.10 8.08
C THR A 3 28.20 -2.76 8.45
N ALA A 4 27.65 -2.05 7.46
CA ALA A 4 26.90 -0.82 7.71
C ALA A 4 25.88 -1.09 8.84
N PRO A 5 25.70 -0.17 9.79
CA PRO A 5 24.69 -0.34 10.82
C PRO A 5 23.35 -0.56 10.13
N ASP A 6 22.66 -1.63 10.53
CA ASP A 6 21.30 -1.90 10.08
C ASP A 6 20.48 -0.64 10.38
N PRO A 7 19.94 0.05 9.35
CA PRO A 7 19.19 1.28 9.57
C PRO A 7 17.86 1.03 10.28
N LEU A 8 17.45 -0.24 10.43
CA LEU A 8 16.20 -0.65 11.04
C LEU A 8 16.36 -1.07 12.50
N THR A 9 15.40 -0.65 13.31
CA THR A 9 15.26 -1.14 14.68
C THR A 9 14.62 -2.52 14.70
N SER A 10 14.71 -3.24 15.84
CA SER A 10 13.98 -4.51 15.99
C SER A 10 12.46 -4.36 15.85
N ALA A 11 11.90 -3.17 16.13
CA ALA A 11 10.49 -2.89 15.92
C ALA A 11 10.15 -2.81 14.42
N ASP A 12 11.03 -2.20 13.63
CA ASP A 12 10.86 -2.09 12.18
C ASP A 12 10.90 -3.45 11.49
N HIS A 13 11.78 -4.35 11.94
CA HIS A 13 11.86 -5.73 11.44
C HIS A 13 10.59 -6.54 11.75
N ASN A 14 10.02 -6.38 12.95
CA ASN A 14 8.78 -7.08 13.32
C ASN A 14 7.58 -6.57 12.51
N GLU A 15 7.50 -5.26 12.27
CA GLU A 15 6.46 -4.67 11.40
C GLU A 15 6.61 -5.17 9.97
N LEU A 16 7.85 -5.22 9.45
CA LEU A 16 8.15 -5.72 8.11
C LEU A 16 7.71 -7.18 7.93
N ASP A 17 8.06 -8.07 8.87
CA ASP A 17 7.69 -9.49 8.84
C ASP A 17 6.17 -9.68 8.91
N SER A 18 5.50 -8.88 9.75
CA SER A 18 4.04 -8.84 9.84
C SER A 18 3.37 -8.40 8.52
N LEU A 19 3.91 -7.36 7.87
CA LEU A 19 3.39 -6.86 6.59
C LEU A 19 3.60 -7.87 5.46
N VAL A 20 4.76 -8.50 5.39
CA VAL A 20 5.06 -9.54 4.40
C VAL A 20 4.15 -10.75 4.60
N THR A 21 4.05 -11.27 5.83
CA THR A 21 3.16 -12.39 6.16
C THR A 21 1.70 -12.07 5.82
N THR A 22 1.24 -10.86 6.15
CA THR A 22 -0.13 -10.42 5.83
C THR A 22 -0.36 -10.37 4.32
N LEU A 23 0.64 -9.90 3.57
CA LEU A 23 0.58 -9.83 2.11
C LEU A 23 0.58 -11.24 1.48
N GLU A 24 1.39 -12.17 1.98
CA GLU A 24 1.46 -13.58 1.52
C GLU A 24 0.16 -14.34 1.75
N LEU A 25 -0.50 -14.08 2.87
CA LEU A 25 -1.79 -14.70 3.20
C LEU A 25 -2.98 -13.98 2.55
N SER A 26 -2.74 -12.86 1.86
CA SER A 26 -3.80 -12.04 1.30
C SER A 26 -4.34 -12.60 -0.02
N SER A 27 -5.66 -12.67 -0.15
CA SER A 27 -6.35 -13.07 -1.38
C SER A 27 -7.42 -12.05 -1.76
N GLY A 28 -7.60 -11.75 -3.05
CA GLY A 28 -8.63 -10.80 -3.52
C GLY A 28 -8.30 -9.36 -3.16
N THR A 29 -9.30 -8.52 -2.84
CA THR A 29 -9.00 -7.17 -2.33
C THR A 29 -8.56 -7.22 -0.87
N THR A 30 -7.42 -6.63 -0.53
CA THR A 30 -6.94 -6.55 0.85
C THR A 30 -6.55 -5.14 1.21
N ILE A 31 -7.04 -4.64 2.34
CA ILE A 31 -6.64 -3.36 2.91
C ILE A 31 -5.69 -3.64 4.08
N ILE A 32 -4.48 -3.09 3.99
CA ILE A 32 -3.44 -3.22 5.02
C ILE A 32 -3.17 -1.82 5.58
N PHE A 33 -3.07 -1.71 6.91
CA PHE A 33 -2.62 -0.49 7.57
C PHE A 33 -1.21 -0.72 8.10
N ALA A 34 -0.22 -0.15 7.43
CA ALA A 34 1.19 -0.20 7.83
C ALA A 34 1.51 1.00 8.72
N ILE A 35 2.00 0.75 9.94
CA ILE A 35 2.31 1.81 10.90
C ILE A 35 3.82 1.96 10.97
N ALA A 36 4.34 3.08 10.47
CA ALA A 36 5.78 3.38 10.49
C ALA A 36 6.05 4.80 11.00
N PRO A 37 7.03 5.00 11.90
CA PRO A 37 7.29 6.30 12.55
C PRO A 37 7.62 7.44 11.57
N GLU A 38 8.03 7.12 10.35
CA GLU A 38 8.08 8.04 9.22
C GLU A 38 7.48 7.37 7.98
N SER A 39 6.18 7.57 7.75
CA SER A 39 5.41 7.05 6.61
C SER A 39 5.71 7.79 5.29
N GLY A 40 6.99 8.01 5.01
CA GLY A 40 7.47 8.57 3.76
C GLY A 40 7.88 7.47 2.77
N PRO A 41 7.76 7.70 1.44
CA PRO A 41 8.13 6.72 0.42
C PRO A 41 9.63 6.40 0.38
N LYS A 42 10.45 7.22 1.05
CA LYS A 42 11.91 7.07 1.17
C LYS A 42 12.33 6.52 2.54
N HIS A 43 11.37 6.03 3.33
CA HIS A 43 11.68 5.47 4.63
C HIS A 43 12.36 4.10 4.45
N PRO A 44 13.41 3.78 5.22
CA PRO A 44 14.12 2.50 5.09
C PRO A 44 13.21 1.26 5.15
N VAL A 45 12.15 1.29 5.96
CA VAL A 45 11.15 0.19 6.05
C VAL A 45 10.39 0.02 4.74
N VAL A 46 10.01 1.13 4.10
CA VAL A 46 9.29 1.14 2.82
C VAL A 46 10.19 0.62 1.70
N GLU A 47 11.45 1.04 1.69
CA GLU A 47 12.45 0.59 0.72
C GLU A 47 12.73 -0.91 0.86
N GLN A 48 12.92 -1.39 2.09
CA GLN A 48 13.13 -2.82 2.33
C GLN A 48 11.88 -3.65 2.00
N PHE A 49 10.69 -3.19 2.39
CA PHE A 49 9.43 -3.85 2.00
C PHE A 49 9.29 -3.95 0.48
N THR A 50 9.52 -2.85 -0.24
CA THR A 50 9.47 -2.85 -1.70
C THR A 50 10.52 -3.79 -2.31
N SER A 51 11.70 -3.86 -1.72
CA SER A 51 12.75 -4.81 -2.14
C SER A 51 12.30 -6.26 -1.95
N VAL A 52 11.75 -6.61 -0.78
CA VAL A 52 11.24 -7.97 -0.50
C VAL A 52 10.11 -8.35 -1.44
N VAL A 53 9.18 -7.42 -1.69
CA VAL A 53 8.06 -7.64 -2.60
C VAL A 53 8.54 -7.88 -4.04
N ASN A 54 9.55 -7.15 -4.48
CA ASN A 54 10.08 -7.24 -5.84
C ASN A 54 11.07 -8.38 -6.07
N GLN A 55 11.72 -8.89 -5.02
CA GLN A 55 12.84 -9.83 -5.19
C GLN A 55 12.36 -11.26 -5.41
N GLU A 56 11.62 -11.88 -4.50
CA GLU A 56 11.34 -13.33 -4.63
C GLU A 56 10.05 -13.82 -3.94
N ALA A 57 9.53 -13.14 -2.91
CA ALA A 57 8.44 -13.67 -2.07
C ALA A 57 7.07 -13.76 -2.79
N PHE A 58 6.85 -12.97 -3.84
CA PHE A 58 5.55 -12.89 -4.54
C PHE A 58 5.64 -13.16 -6.03
N SER A 59 6.75 -13.77 -6.50
CA SER A 59 7.09 -13.88 -7.91
C SER A 59 6.14 -14.77 -8.74
N GLU A 60 5.26 -15.56 -8.13
CA GLU A 60 4.30 -16.38 -8.87
C GLU A 60 3.04 -15.60 -9.30
N GLU A 61 2.60 -14.59 -8.53
CA GLU A 61 1.47 -13.70 -8.88
C GLU A 61 1.93 -12.30 -9.33
N GLY A 62 3.12 -11.88 -8.91
CA GLY A 62 3.76 -10.61 -9.26
C GLY A 62 2.95 -9.39 -8.82
N PHE A 63 3.36 -8.69 -7.76
CA PHE A 63 2.70 -7.43 -7.41
C PHE A 63 3.17 -6.29 -8.32
N GLN A 64 2.23 -5.50 -8.86
CA GLN A 64 2.56 -4.22 -9.47
C GLN A 64 2.53 -3.13 -8.39
N VAL A 65 3.70 -2.82 -7.82
CA VAL A 65 3.83 -1.78 -6.79
C VAL A 65 3.58 -0.40 -7.39
N ARG A 66 2.64 0.35 -6.81
CA ARG A 66 2.32 1.74 -7.18
C ARG A 66 2.26 2.59 -5.93
N ASN A 67 2.98 3.71 -5.95
CA ASN A 67 2.94 4.69 -4.86
C ASN A 67 1.88 5.74 -5.13
N PHE A 68 1.05 6.02 -4.13
CA PHE A 68 0.04 7.06 -4.14
C PHE A 68 0.29 8.06 -3.00
N PHE A 69 0.16 9.35 -3.30
CA PHE A 69 0.37 10.42 -2.33
C PHE A 69 -0.89 11.26 -2.17
N TYR A 70 -1.41 11.31 -0.95
CA TYR A 70 -2.57 12.15 -0.62
C TYR A 70 -2.30 13.65 -0.79
N SER A 71 -1.04 14.08 -0.85
CA SER A 71 -0.69 15.46 -1.19
C SER A 71 -1.02 15.82 -2.64
N GLN A 72 -1.04 14.83 -3.55
CA GLN A 72 -1.15 15.04 -5.00
C GLN A 72 -2.60 14.95 -5.51
N ASP A 73 -3.36 13.94 -5.09
CA ASP A 73 -4.74 13.71 -5.57
C ASP A 73 -5.60 13.02 -4.49
N SER A 74 -6.85 12.71 -4.82
CA SER A 74 -7.75 11.84 -4.06
C SER A 74 -7.49 10.39 -4.44
N LEU A 75 -7.49 9.50 -3.45
CA LEU A 75 -7.25 8.08 -3.68
C LEU A 75 -8.28 7.49 -4.64
N ILE A 76 -9.55 7.89 -4.51
CA ILE A 76 -10.61 7.40 -5.40
C ILE A 76 -10.35 7.78 -6.86
N ASN A 77 -9.89 9.00 -7.14
CA ASN A 77 -9.54 9.42 -8.50
C ASN A 77 -8.40 8.58 -9.08
N PHE A 78 -7.35 8.39 -8.27
CA PHE A 78 -6.22 7.55 -8.63
C PHE A 78 -6.69 6.12 -8.96
N LEU A 79 -7.52 5.53 -8.11
CA LEU A 79 -8.06 4.18 -8.30
C LEU A 79 -8.94 4.07 -9.55
N TYR A 80 -9.79 5.06 -9.84
CA TYR A 80 -10.56 5.06 -11.10
C TYR A 80 -9.66 5.16 -12.34
N GLY A 81 -8.54 5.89 -12.24
CA GLY A 81 -7.53 5.95 -13.30
C GLY A 81 -6.78 4.63 -13.54
N LEU A 82 -6.85 3.67 -12.61
CA LEU A 82 -6.23 2.34 -12.77
C LEU A 82 -7.10 1.34 -13.54
N ASN A 83 -8.22 1.76 -14.14
CA ASN A 83 -9.13 0.86 -14.85
C ASN A 83 -8.38 -0.03 -15.88
N PRO A 84 -8.70 -1.33 -15.95
CA PRO A 84 -8.04 -2.29 -16.86
C PRO A 84 -8.40 -2.12 -18.34
N LEU A 85 -9.08 -1.04 -18.74
CA LEU A 85 -9.37 -0.76 -20.15
C LEU A 85 -8.10 -0.50 -20.98
N ASP A 86 -6.97 -0.22 -20.34
CA ASP A 86 -5.66 -0.14 -21.02
C ASP A 86 -4.94 -1.49 -21.10
N GLN A 87 -5.53 -2.58 -20.59
CA GLN A 87 -4.96 -3.94 -20.65
C GLN A 87 -5.58 -4.84 -21.75
N GLU A 88 -6.46 -4.31 -22.62
CA GLU A 88 -7.00 -5.04 -23.78
C GLU A 88 -6.02 -5.15 -24.98
N THR A 89 -4.70 -5.17 -24.75
CA THR A 89 -3.75 -5.41 -25.84
C THR A 89 -2.53 -6.20 -25.40
N SER A 90 -2.69 -7.48 -25.05
CA SER A 90 -1.67 -8.49 -25.33
C SER A 90 -2.19 -9.89 -24.98
N VAL A 91 -2.58 -10.63 -26.03
CA VAL A 91 -3.13 -12.01 -25.99
C VAL A 91 -2.10 -13.06 -25.54
N ASN A 92 -0.92 -12.68 -25.03
CA ASN A 92 0.16 -13.62 -24.66
C ASN A 92 0.94 -13.24 -23.38
N THR A 93 0.33 -12.58 -22.41
CA THR A 93 1.04 -12.14 -21.19
C THR A 93 0.61 -12.99 -19.99
N PRO A 94 1.52 -13.41 -19.08
CA PRO A 94 1.16 -14.08 -17.83
C PRO A 94 0.11 -13.29 -17.04
N ALA A 95 -0.59 -13.95 -16.13
CA ALA A 95 -1.68 -13.38 -15.34
C ALA A 95 -1.43 -11.91 -14.91
N PRO A 96 -2.45 -11.04 -14.98
CA PRO A 96 -2.27 -9.63 -14.66
C PRO A 96 -1.77 -9.50 -13.22
N SER A 97 -0.54 -9.02 -13.07
CA SER A 97 0.07 -8.71 -11.79
C SER A 97 -0.88 -7.94 -10.87
N ARG A 98 -1.19 -8.50 -9.71
CA ARG A 98 -2.11 -7.91 -8.72
C ARG A 98 -1.57 -6.54 -8.29
N PRO A 99 -2.33 -5.43 -8.39
CA PRO A 99 -1.82 -4.12 -7.99
C PRO A 99 -1.59 -4.05 -6.47
N LEU A 100 -0.42 -3.57 -6.05
CA LEU A 100 -0.13 -3.21 -4.66
C LEU A 100 0.05 -1.69 -4.58
N ILE A 101 -0.92 -1.03 -3.95
CA ILE A 101 -0.99 0.43 -3.87
C ILE A 101 -0.51 0.85 -2.49
N MET A 102 0.65 1.51 -2.44
CA MET A 102 1.22 2.08 -1.22
C MET A 102 0.76 3.53 -1.11
N ALA A 103 -0.21 3.78 -0.24
CA ALA A 103 -0.85 5.09 -0.03
C ALA A 103 -0.21 5.82 1.16
N PHE A 104 0.31 7.03 0.92
CA PHE A 104 1.08 7.79 1.90
C PHE A 104 0.42 9.15 2.24
N GLY A 105 0.54 9.54 3.51
CA GLY A 105 0.32 10.93 3.96
C GLY A 105 -1.14 11.32 4.22
N ILE A 106 -2.05 10.36 4.40
CA ILE A 106 -3.45 10.65 4.76
C ILE A 106 -3.58 11.35 6.13
N ASP A 107 -2.66 11.01 7.04
CA ASP A 107 -2.49 11.59 8.38
C ASP A 107 -1.87 13.00 8.35
N GLN A 108 -1.27 13.40 7.24
CA GLN A 108 -0.71 14.74 7.03
C GLN A 108 -1.73 15.72 6.41
N LEU A 109 -2.88 15.21 5.96
CA LEU A 109 -3.95 16.07 5.44
C LEU A 109 -4.58 16.92 6.53
N GLU A 110 -4.97 18.15 6.15
CA GLU A 110 -5.85 18.98 6.96
C GLU A 110 -7.16 18.23 7.27
N ILE A 111 -7.67 18.42 8.50
CA ILE A 111 -8.83 17.68 9.03
C ILE A 111 -10.02 17.65 8.05
N PRO A 112 -10.44 18.76 7.41
CA PRO A 112 -11.58 18.73 6.49
C PRO A 112 -11.33 17.84 5.26
N ARG A 113 -10.11 17.90 4.70
CA ARG A 113 -9.72 17.10 3.53
C ARG A 113 -9.60 15.63 3.92
N ARG A 114 -9.00 15.32 5.07
CA ARG A 114 -8.92 13.97 5.61
C ARG A 114 -10.30 13.34 5.75
N ILE A 115 -11.23 14.01 6.44
CA ILE A 115 -12.61 13.52 6.61
C ILE A 115 -13.28 13.23 5.26
N ASN A 116 -13.07 14.09 4.26
CA ASN A 116 -13.63 13.88 2.93
C ASN A 116 -13.06 12.63 2.25
N GLU A 117 -11.74 12.44 2.29
CA GLU A 117 -11.10 11.22 1.74
C GLU A 117 -11.57 9.95 2.45
N LEU A 118 -11.71 9.98 3.77
CA LEU A 118 -12.25 8.86 4.55
C LEU A 118 -13.70 8.53 4.19
N LYS A 119 -14.55 9.55 4.05
CA LYS A 119 -15.94 9.37 3.59
C LYS A 119 -15.99 8.76 2.20
N ARG A 120 -15.17 9.26 1.27
CA ARG A 120 -15.08 8.75 -0.11
C ARG A 120 -14.63 7.29 -0.13
N LEU A 121 -13.66 6.94 0.71
CA LEU A 121 -13.23 5.56 0.90
C LEU A 121 -14.36 4.67 1.41
N ASN A 122 -15.09 5.11 2.44
CA ASN A 122 -16.22 4.35 2.98
C ASN A 122 -17.35 4.16 1.97
N VAL A 123 -17.65 5.17 1.16
CA VAL A 123 -18.68 5.09 0.10
C VAL A 123 -18.22 4.22 -1.07
N GLY A 124 -16.97 4.36 -1.51
CA GLY A 124 -16.40 3.59 -2.62
C GLY A 124 -15.96 2.18 -2.26
N ARG A 125 -15.99 1.84 -0.96
CA ARG A 125 -15.42 0.62 -0.38
C ARG A 125 -15.86 -0.64 -1.11
N GLU A 126 -17.16 -0.77 -1.39
CA GLU A 126 -17.71 -1.95 -2.07
C GLU A 126 -17.13 -2.11 -3.48
N SER A 127 -17.09 -1.03 -4.26
CA SER A 127 -16.49 -1.04 -5.59
C SER A 127 -14.96 -1.25 -5.58
N LEU A 128 -14.30 -0.99 -4.45
CA LEU A 128 -12.89 -1.31 -4.26
C LEU A 128 -12.69 -2.79 -3.94
N PHE A 129 -13.57 -3.39 -3.13
CA PHE A 129 -13.56 -4.83 -2.79
C PHE A 129 -13.87 -5.77 -3.95
N GLU A 130 -14.39 -5.24 -5.06
CA GLU A 130 -14.59 -5.99 -6.30
C GLU A 130 -13.31 -6.08 -7.16
N ARG A 131 -12.25 -5.35 -6.79
CA ARG A 131 -11.00 -5.28 -7.57
C ARG A 131 -9.92 -6.12 -6.89
N ASP A 132 -9.37 -7.12 -7.56
CA ASP A 132 -8.27 -7.92 -7.02
C ASP A 132 -6.99 -7.07 -6.88
N MET A 133 -6.80 -6.44 -5.72
CA MET A 133 -5.71 -5.51 -5.42
C MET A 133 -5.41 -5.42 -3.92
N VAL A 134 -4.21 -4.98 -3.58
CA VAL A 134 -3.81 -4.66 -2.20
C VAL A 134 -3.69 -3.15 -2.05
N LEU A 135 -4.37 -2.60 -1.06
CA LEU A 135 -4.28 -1.19 -0.69
C LEU A 135 -3.61 -1.08 0.68
N MET A 136 -2.38 -0.58 0.71
CA MET A 136 -1.58 -0.43 1.90
C MET A 136 -1.48 1.04 2.31
N PHE A 137 -2.11 1.39 3.42
CA PHE A 137 -2.02 2.73 4.01
C PHE A 137 -0.81 2.83 4.93
N TRP A 138 0.13 3.70 4.59
CA TRP A 138 1.28 4.02 5.43
C TRP A 138 0.95 5.18 6.35
N LEU A 139 0.93 4.91 7.65
CA LEU A 139 0.50 5.81 8.71
C LEU A 139 1.63 6.09 9.69
N ASN A 140 1.74 7.34 10.16
CA ASN A 140 2.78 7.69 11.13
C ASN A 140 2.45 7.16 12.54
N LYS A 141 1.16 7.02 12.88
CA LYS A 141 0.72 6.72 14.25
C LYS A 141 -0.46 5.74 14.31
N PRO A 142 -0.49 4.84 15.30
CA PRO A 142 -1.60 3.90 15.51
C PRO A 142 -2.91 4.59 15.87
N GLN A 143 -2.87 5.78 16.50
CA GLN A 143 -4.08 6.53 16.87
C GLN A 143 -4.95 6.91 15.67
N PHE A 144 -4.38 6.91 14.47
CA PHE A 144 -5.15 7.11 13.24
C PHE A 144 -6.19 6.01 13.03
N LEU A 145 -5.96 4.78 13.49
CA LEU A 145 -6.94 3.69 13.38
C LEU A 145 -8.16 3.90 14.29
N ASP A 146 -8.02 4.64 15.39
CA ASP A 146 -9.14 4.99 16.25
C ASP A 146 -10.05 6.05 15.59
N GLU A 147 -9.53 6.84 14.63
CA GLU A 147 -10.34 7.77 13.83
C GLU A 147 -11.21 7.04 12.77
N PHE A 148 -10.98 5.74 12.54
CA PHE A 148 -11.68 4.91 11.54
C PHE A 148 -12.80 4.04 12.12
N ARG A 149 -12.83 3.85 13.45
CA ARG A 149 -13.83 3.03 14.15
C ARG A 149 -15.10 3.83 14.45
#